data_AF-A0A947VFP9-F1
#
_entry.id   AF-A0A947VFP9-F1
#
_cell.length_a   1.000
_cell.length_b   1.000
_cell.length_c   1.000
_cell.angle_alpha   90.00
_cell.angle_beta   90.00
_cell.angle_gamma   90.00
#
_symmetry.space_group_name_H-M   'P 1'
#
loop_
_entity.id
_entity.type
_entity.pdbx_description
1 polymer ?
#
loop_
_entity_poly.entity_id
_entity_poly.type
_entity_poly.pdbx_seq_one_letter_code
_entity_poly.pdbx_strand_id
1 'polypeptide(L)'
;MKLSKISPFAYSRMKQRGISIDALNDLLARGQVERQFDGAQVVYLDSPIPGPAWVGRPQPRLYAVVDAGGEVLTVERRVRRRG
;
A
#
# COMPACT_ATOMS: atom_id res chain seq x y z
N MET A 1 2.14 14.55 2.16
CA MET A 1 3.12 14.31 1.08
C MET A 1 2.40 14.44 -0.26
N LYS A 2 2.96 15.17 -1.22
CA LYS A 2 2.38 15.27 -2.58
C LYS A 2 3.09 14.24 -3.46
N LEU A 3 2.37 13.21 -3.89
CA LEU A 3 2.93 12.13 -4.70
C LEU A 3 3.21 12.69 -6.08
N SER A 4 4.49 12.79 -6.41
CA SER A 4 4.89 13.48 -7.63
C SER A 4 4.87 12.54 -8.84
N LYS A 5 4.97 11.22 -8.61
CA LYS A 5 5.08 10.21 -9.68
C LYS A 5 4.50 8.84 -9.26
N ILE A 6 3.86 8.17 -10.20
CA ILE A 6 3.39 6.79 -10.09
C ILE A 6 4.10 6.00 -11.18
N SER A 7 4.77 4.91 -10.82
CA SER A 7 5.46 4.08 -11.80
C SER A 7 4.45 3.46 -12.79
N PRO A 8 4.84 3.18 -14.06
CA PRO A 8 3.95 2.50 -15.01
C PRO A 8 3.46 1.14 -14.50
N PHE A 9 4.31 0.47 -13.71
CA PHE A 9 3.97 -0.80 -13.07
C PHE A 9 2.90 -0.62 -11.99
N ALA A 10 3.07 0.35 -11.09
CA ALA A 10 2.06 0.70 -10.10
C ALA A 10 0.74 1.10 -10.76
N TYR A 11 0.78 1.91 -11.82
CA TYR A 11 -0.40 2.35 -12.56
C TYR A 11 -1.19 1.17 -13.17
N SER A 12 -0.48 0.20 -13.77
CA SER A 12 -1.11 -1.01 -14.30
C SER A 12 -1.78 -1.84 -13.19
N ARG A 13 -1.10 -2.01 -12.05
CA ARG A 13 -1.62 -2.75 -10.88
C ARG A 13 -2.83 -2.04 -10.24
N MET A 14 -2.83 -0.72 -10.18
CA MET A 14 -3.97 0.07 -9.73
C MET A 14 -5.18 -0.14 -10.63
N LYS A 15 -5.01 -0.04 -11.96
CA LYS A 15 -6.10 -0.28 -12.92
C LYS A 15 -6.67 -1.69 -12.82
N GLN A 16 -5.82 -2.71 -12.70
CA GLN A 16 -6.26 -4.10 -12.50
C GLN A 16 -7.12 -4.29 -11.25
N ARG A 17 -6.95 -3.42 -10.24
CA ARG A 17 -7.69 -3.45 -8.98
C ARG A 17 -8.85 -2.47 -8.93
N GLY A 18 -9.09 -1.69 -9.99
CA GLY A 18 -10.13 -0.66 -10.02
C GLY A 18 -9.86 0.53 -9.09
N ILE A 19 -8.60 0.78 -8.74
CA ILE A 19 -8.22 1.91 -7.87
C ILE A 19 -7.92 3.12 -8.76
N SER A 20 -8.67 4.20 -8.58
CA SER A 20 -8.39 5.48 -9.24
C SER A 20 -7.20 6.19 -8.62
N ILE A 21 -6.59 7.13 -9.34
CA ILE A 21 -5.47 7.94 -8.81
C ILE A 21 -5.92 8.74 -7.59
N ASP A 22 -7.12 9.34 -7.64
CA ASP A 22 -7.68 10.10 -6.53
C ASP A 22 -7.91 9.21 -5.30
N ALA A 23 -8.48 8.02 -5.50
CA ALA A 23 -8.65 7.05 -4.41
C ALA A 23 -7.31 6.64 -3.81
N LEU A 24 -6.28 6.43 -4.63
CA LEU A 24 -4.95 6.12 -4.12
C LEU A 24 -4.37 7.28 -3.30
N ASN A 25 -4.48 8.52 -3.76
CA ASN A 25 -4.02 9.69 -3.01
C ASN A 25 -4.71 9.81 -1.65
N ASP A 26 -6.03 9.59 -1.61
CA ASP A 26 -6.80 9.56 -0.38
C ASP A 26 -6.36 8.43 0.57
N LEU A 27 -6.15 7.22 0.03
CA LEU A 27 -5.71 6.06 0.80
C LEU A 27 -4.27 6.23 1.31
N LEU A 28 -3.40 6.90 0.55
CA LEU A 28 -2.04 7.22 0.97
C LEU A 28 -2.02 8.32 2.04
N ALA A 29 -2.93 9.29 1.96
CA ALA A 29 -3.06 10.36 2.94
C ALA A 29 -3.58 9.86 4.30
N ARG A 30 -4.40 8.81 4.29
CA ARG A 30 -5.04 8.21 5.48
C ARG A 30 -4.38 6.91 5.93
N GLY A 31 -3.51 6.35 5.09
CA GLY A 31 -2.90 5.04 5.27
C GLY A 31 -1.81 5.01 6.33
N GLN A 32 -1.58 3.84 6.90
CA GLN A 32 -0.52 3.65 7.89
C GLN A 32 0.83 3.51 7.16
N VAL A 33 1.78 4.38 7.50
CA VAL A 33 3.12 4.37 6.90
C VAL A 33 4.08 3.55 7.76
N GLU A 34 4.73 2.56 7.14
CA GLU A 34 5.84 1.78 7.70
C GLU A 34 7.11 2.12 6.91
N ARG A 35 8.09 2.73 7.58
CA ARG A 35 9.35 3.14 6.94
C ARG A 35 10.31 1.96 6.89
N GLN A 36 10.81 1.62 5.70
CA GLN A 36 11.88 0.64 5.52
C GLN A 36 13.26 1.29 5.67
N PHE A 37 14.27 0.44 5.90
CA PHE A 37 15.66 0.84 6.14
C PHE A 37 16.34 1.51 4.94
N ASP A 38 15.83 1.28 3.73
CA ASP A 38 16.35 1.81 2.45
C ASP A 38 15.78 3.19 2.07
N GLY A 39 14.94 3.79 2.93
CA GLY A 39 14.23 5.03 2.62
C GLY A 39 12.91 4.82 1.87
N ALA A 40 12.61 3.59 1.43
CA ALA A 40 11.30 3.24 0.94
C ALA A 40 10.28 3.22 2.09
N GLN A 41 9.04 3.48 1.74
CA GLN A 41 7.90 3.51 2.65
C GLN A 41 6.85 2.55 2.16
N VAL A 42 6.36 1.70 3.06
CA VAL A 42 5.21 0.84 2.81
C VAL A 42 4.00 1.52 3.43
N VAL A 43 3.07 1.96 2.60
CA VAL A 43 1.83 2.58 3.06
C VAL A 43 0.71 1.56 2.95
N TYR A 44 0.17 1.13 4.08
CA TYR A 44 -1.01 0.26 4.10
C TYR A 44 -2.25 1.10 3.79
N LEU A 45 -2.91 0.74 2.68
CA LEU A 45 -4.08 1.44 2.15
C LEU A 45 -5.38 0.97 2.80
N ASP A 46 -5.41 -0.26 3.32
CA ASP A 46 -6.53 -0.76 4.12
C ASP A 46 -6.45 -0.24 5.55
N SER A 47 -7.58 0.24 6.10
CA SER A 47 -7.69 0.44 7.54
C SER A 47 -7.47 -0.89 8.27
N PRO A 48 -6.79 -0.92 9.43
CA PRO A 48 -6.86 -2.07 10.30
C PRO A 48 -8.33 -2.23 10.70
N ILE A 49 -9.06 -3.14 10.08
CA ILE A 49 -10.23 -3.70 10.75
C ILE A 49 -9.63 -4.43 11.95
N PRO A 50 -9.91 -4.02 13.20
CA PRO A 50 -9.51 -4.81 14.36
C PRO A 50 -10.30 -6.11 14.32
N GLY A 51 -9.79 -7.07 13.55
CA GLY A 51 -10.25 -8.45 13.60
C GLY A 51 -9.79 -9.05 14.93
N PRO A 52 -10.65 -9.82 15.63
CA PRO A 52 -10.27 -10.43 16.88
C PRO A 52 -8.97 -11.25 16.70
N ALA A 53 -8.02 -11.02 17.62
CA ALA A 53 -6.64 -11.54 17.59
C ALA A 53 -6.51 -13.08 17.48
N TRP A 54 -7.62 -13.82 17.56
CA TRP A 54 -7.70 -15.28 17.50
C TRP A 54 -7.93 -15.85 16.09
N VAL A 55 -8.28 -15.02 15.10
CA VAL A 55 -8.37 -15.49 13.71
C VAL A 55 -6.96 -15.48 13.11
N GLY A 56 -6.21 -16.55 13.33
CA GLY A 56 -4.85 -16.79 12.82
C GLY A 56 -4.72 -16.88 11.29
N ARG A 57 -5.56 -16.17 10.53
CA ARG A 57 -5.39 -16.01 9.08
C ARG A 57 -4.73 -14.66 8.80
N PRO A 58 -3.57 -14.63 8.12
CA PRO A 58 -2.98 -13.39 7.64
C PRO A 58 -3.97 -12.74 6.68
N GLN A 59 -4.67 -11.70 7.13
CA GLN A 59 -5.59 -11.00 6.25
C GLN A 59 -4.77 -10.31 5.14
N PRO A 60 -5.17 -10.52 3.88
CA PRO A 60 -4.46 -9.95 2.75
C PRO A 60 -4.66 -8.43 2.74
N ARG A 61 -3.64 -7.68 3.16
CA ARG A 61 -3.66 -6.21 3.28
C ARG A 61 -3.18 -5.54 2.00
N LEU A 62 -3.92 -4.54 1.54
CA LEU A 62 -3.50 -3.67 0.45
C LEU A 62 -2.44 -2.67 0.94
N TYR A 63 -1.33 -2.59 0.22
CA TYR A 63 -0.24 -1.66 0.49
C TYR A 63 0.30 -1.07 -0.81
N ALA A 64 0.84 0.14 -0.70
CA ALA A 64 1.64 0.78 -1.72
C ALA A 64 3.09 0.87 -1.23
N VAL A 65 4.05 0.64 -2.12
CA VAL A 65 5.46 0.94 -1.86
C VAL A 65 5.77 2.27 -2.50
N VAL A 66 6.32 3.18 -1.70
CA VAL A 66 6.70 4.53 -2.10
C VAL A 66 8.20 4.67 -1.88
N ASP A 67 8.94 5.10 -2.89
CA ASP A 67 10.37 5.35 -2.77
C ASP A 67 10.66 6.61 -1.90
N ALA A 68 11.91 6.80 -1.50
CA ALA A 68 12.40 7.99 -0.80
C ALA A 68 12.08 9.30 -1.56
N GLY A 69 12.00 9.24 -2.89
CA GLY A 69 11.59 10.36 -3.75
C GLY A 69 10.07 10.63 -3.81
N GLY A 70 9.25 9.86 -3.08
CA GLY A 70 7.80 10.00 -3.11
C GLY A 70 7.14 9.43 -4.37
N GLU A 71 7.81 8.51 -5.06
CA GLU A 71 7.27 7.79 -6.22
C GLU A 71 6.61 6.48 -5.79
N VAL A 72 5.38 6.21 -6.24
CA VAL A 72 4.72 4.92 -6.00
C VAL A 72 5.29 3.87 -6.93
N LEU A 73 6.08 2.95 -6.36
CA LEU A 73 6.74 1.87 -7.10
C LEU A 73 5.77 0.73 -7.42
N THR A 74 4.90 0.37 -6.48
CA THR A 74 3.90 -0.69 -6.68
C THR A 74 2.71 -0.55 -5.74
N VAL A 75 1.58 -1.16 -6.12
CA VAL A 75 0.37 -1.30 -5.29
C VAL A 75 -0.04 -2.78 -5.28
N GLU A 76 0.12 -3.43 -4.14
CA GLU A 76 -0.06 -4.88 -3.99
C GLU A 76 -0.88 -5.25 -2.76
N ARG A 77 -1.40 -6.48 -2.76
CA ARG A 77 -2.11 -7.05 -1.61
C ARG A 77 -1.24 -8.14 -1.01
N ARG A 78 -0.63 -7.90 0.15
CA ARG A 78 0.21 -8.91 0.83
C ARG A 78 -0.68 -9.80 1.66
N VAL A 79 -0.73 -11.07 1.30
CA VAL A 79 -1.02 -12.13 2.27
C VAL A 79 0.32 -12.41 2.93
N ARG A 80 0.53 -12.09 4.23
CA ARG A 80 1.71 -12.61 4.93
C ARG A 80 1.58 -14.14 5.00
N ARG A 81 2.05 -14.89 3.99
CA ARG A 81 2.25 -16.33 4.18
C ARG A 81 3.30 -16.47 5.28
N ARG A 82 2.88 -16.94 6.44
CA ARG A 82 3.77 -17.37 7.51
C ARG A 82 4.63 -18.50 6.93
N GLY A 83 5.91 -18.22 6.69
CA GLY A 83 6.96 -19.22 6.67
C GLY A 83 7.56 -19.26 8.06
#